data_AF-A0AAJ2NTF5-F1
#
_entry.id   AF-A0AAJ2NTF5-F1
#
_cell.length_a   1.000
_cell.length_b   1.000
_cell.length_c   1.000
_cell.angle_alpha   90.00
_cell.angle_beta   90.00
_cell.angle_gamma   90.00
#
_symmetry.space_group_name_H-M   'P 1'
#
loop_
_entity.id
_entity.type
_entity.pdbx_description
1 polymer ?
#
loop_
_entity_poly.entity_id
_entity_poly.type
_entity_poly.pdbx_seq_one_letter_code
_entity_poly.pdbx_strand_id
1 'polypeptide(L)' 'KDYLSELDSAIGDGDHGSNMARGMKAMEEKLKDGQFSTVQDVFKAASVALLSKVGGASGPLYGSAFMGMAKQAGSDET' A
#
# COMPACT_ATOMS: atom_id res chain seq x y z
N LYS A 1 0.85 3.23 -14.70
CA LYS A 1 0.15 4.40 -14.12
C LYS A 1 -1.00 4.82 -15.02
N ASP A 2 -0.72 5.29 -16.24
CA ASP A 2 -1.72 5.92 -17.10
C ASP A 2 -2.86 4.98 -17.50
N TYR A 3 -2.55 3.73 -17.84
CA TYR A 3 -3.57 2.71 -18.12
C TYR A 3 -4.57 2.52 -16.96
N LEU A 4 -4.13 2.56 -15.70
CA LEU A 4 -5.03 2.41 -14.55
C LEU A 4 -5.92 3.64 -14.36
N SER A 5 -5.39 4.83 -14.66
CA SER A 5 -6.17 6.08 -14.67
C SER A 5 -7.17 6.11 -15.82
N GLU A 6 -6.82 5.57 -16.99
CA GLU A 6 -7.73 5.45 -18.14
C GLU A 6 -8.92 4.53 -17.82
N LEU A 7 -8.65 3.36 -17.22
CA LEU A 7 -9.71 2.44 -16.77
C LEU A 7 -10.62 3.12 -15.73
N ASP A 8 -10.03 3.86 -14.80
CA ASP A 8 -10.76 4.57 -13.74
C ASP A 8 -11.56 5.76 -14.30
N SER A 9 -11.09 6.44 -15.34
CA SER A 9 -11.86 7.51 -16.00
C SER A 9 -13.16 7.01 -16.64
N ALA A 10 -13.25 5.73 -17.00
CA ALA A 10 -14.47 5.18 -17.58
C ALA A 10 -15.63 5.05 -16.57
N ILE A 11 -15.32 4.87 -15.26
CA ILE A 11 -16.31 4.53 -14.22
C ILE A 11 -16.07 5.22 -12.86
N GLY A 12 -15.14 6.16 -12.79
CA GLY A 12 -14.64 6.81 -11.59
C GLY A 12 -14.13 8.22 -11.91
N ASP A 13 -13.12 8.70 -11.17
CA ASP A 13 -12.59 10.05 -11.32
C ASP A 13 -11.26 10.12 -12.10
N GLY A 14 -10.71 8.96 -12.48
CA GLY A 14 -9.49 8.86 -13.28
C GLY A 14 -8.20 9.02 -12.47
N ASP A 15 -8.27 9.10 -11.15
CA ASP A 15 -7.12 9.36 -10.30
C ASP A 15 -6.40 8.08 -9.83
N HIS A 16 -7.02 6.90 -10.01
CA HIS A 16 -6.55 5.66 -9.40
C HIS A 16 -5.10 5.32 -9.75
N GLY A 17 -4.74 5.38 -11.03
CA GLY A 17 -3.37 5.12 -11.47
C GLY A 17 -2.35 6.05 -10.82
N SER A 18 -2.68 7.34 -10.71
CA SER A 18 -1.83 8.34 -10.04
C SER A 18 -1.74 8.12 -8.54
N ASN A 19 -2.84 7.76 -7.89
CA ASN A 19 -2.87 7.43 -6.46
C ASN A 19 -2.01 6.19 -6.15
N MET A 20 -2.14 5.13 -6.93
CA MET A 20 -1.33 3.92 -6.75
C MET A 20 0.15 4.16 -7.04
N ALA A 21 0.50 4.93 -8.08
CA ALA A 21 1.89 5.25 -8.37
C ALA A 21 2.58 6.02 -7.23
N ARG A 22 1.89 7.01 -6.64
CA ARG A 22 2.40 7.75 -5.48
C ARG A 22 2.59 6.86 -4.26
N GLY A 23 1.59 6.03 -3.95
CA GLY A 23 1.65 5.13 -2.80
C GLY A 23 2.71 4.06 -2.92
N MET A 24 2.81 3.39 -4.08
CA MET A 24 3.79 2.33 -4.31
C MET A 24 5.22 2.87 -4.28
N LYS A 25 5.46 4.07 -4.83
CA LYS A 25 6.76 4.72 -4.72
C LYS A 25 7.14 4.99 -3.26
N ALA A 26 6.20 5.53 -2.46
CA ALA A 26 6.45 5.77 -1.04
C ALA A 26 6.66 4.48 -0.24
N MET A 27 5.96 3.41 -0.61
CA MET A 27 6.19 2.08 -0.04
C MET A 27 7.60 1.58 -0.37
N GLU A 28 8.02 1.67 -1.64
CA GLU A 28 9.36 1.27 -2.07
C GLU A 28 10.46 2.04 -1.34
N GLU A 29 10.34 3.37 -1.24
CA GLU A 29 11.27 4.22 -0.47
C GLU A 29 11.32 3.81 1.00
N LYS A 30 10.16 3.62 1.63
CA LYS A 30 10.07 3.21 3.03
C LYS A 30 10.72 1.85 3.29
N LEU A 31 10.61 0.93 2.34
CA LEU A 31 11.19 -0.41 2.44
C LEU A 31 12.70 -0.43 2.15
N LYS A 32 13.20 0.43 1.26
CA LYS A 32 14.64 0.56 0.99
C LYS A 32 15.40 1.16 2.17
N ASP A 33 14.81 2.16 2.83
CA ASP A 33 15.46 2.88 3.93
C ASP A 33 15.27 2.19 5.29
N GLY A 34 14.38 1.19 5.37
CA GLY A 34 14.04 0.50 6.60
C GLY A 34 14.93 -0.71 6.89
N GLN A 35 15.19 -0.95 8.17
CA GLN A 35 15.68 -2.23 8.66
C GLN A 35 14.51 -2.97 9.32
N PHE A 36 14.26 -4.21 8.88
CA PHE A 36 13.13 -5.01 9.33
C PHE A 36 13.63 -6.35 9.83
N SER A 37 13.20 -6.74 11.02
CA SER A 37 13.59 -8.02 11.64
C SER A 37 12.63 -9.14 11.27
N THR A 38 11.39 -8.81 10.92
CA THR A 38 10.35 -9.80 10.63
C THR A 38 9.55 -9.44 9.38
N VAL A 39 8.89 -10.44 8.78
CA VAL A 39 7.93 -10.23 7.68
C VAL A 39 6.75 -9.37 8.13
N GLN A 40 6.34 -9.50 9.40
CA GLN A 40 5.34 -8.62 10.00
C GLN A 40 5.75 -7.14 9.92
N ASP A 41 7.01 -6.82 10.21
CA ASP A 41 7.51 -5.44 10.18
C ASP A 41 7.49 -4.86 8.76
N VAL A 42 7.83 -5.67 7.76
CA VAL A 42 7.75 -5.30 6.34
C VAL A 42 6.31 -4.95 5.96
N PHE A 43 5.34 -5.80 6.30
CA PHE A 43 3.93 -5.53 5.99
C PHE A 43 3.35 -4.35 6.78
N LYS A 44 3.77 -4.13 8.04
CA LYS A 44 3.40 -2.93 8.80
C LYS A 44 3.93 -1.67 8.11
N ALA A 45 5.19 -1.65 7.70
CA ALA A 45 5.80 -0.50 7.03
C ALA A 45 5.11 -0.20 5.69
N ALA A 46 4.82 -1.24 4.90
CA ALA A 46 4.05 -1.12 3.66
C ALA A 46 2.63 -0.58 3.89
N SER A 47 1.93 -1.12 4.89
CA SER A 47 0.59 -0.66 5.27
C SER A 47 0.57 0.83 5.59
N VAL A 48 1.49 1.30 6.44
CA VAL A 48 1.60 2.71 6.83
C VAL A 48 1.89 3.59 5.62
N ALA A 49 2.80 3.19 4.73
CA ALA A 49 3.15 3.96 3.55
C ALA A 49 1.95 4.11 2.60
N LEU A 50 1.24 3.01 2.32
CA LEU A 50 0.07 3.01 1.43
C LEU A 50 -1.09 3.81 2.02
N LEU A 51 -1.40 3.62 3.29
CA LEU A 51 -2.46 4.37 4.00
C LEU A 51 -2.19 5.88 3.97
N SER A 52 -0.92 6.29 4.01
CA SER A 52 -0.53 7.70 4.09
C SER A 52 -0.40 8.39 2.73
N LYS A 53 -0.20 7.64 1.64
CA LYS A 53 0.21 8.21 0.33
C LYS A 53 -0.67 7.84 -0.84
N VAL A 54 -1.46 6.77 -0.74
CA VAL A 54 -2.52 6.45 -1.70
C VAL A 54 -3.76 7.28 -1.35
N GLY A 55 -4.27 8.04 -2.31
CA GLY A 55 -5.53 8.79 -2.18
C GLY A 55 -6.78 7.94 -2.48
N GLY A 56 -7.95 8.54 -2.23
CA GLY A 56 -9.24 7.91 -2.51
C GLY A 56 -9.52 6.65 -1.70
N ALA A 57 -10.49 5.85 -2.15
CA ALA A 57 -10.89 4.61 -1.47
C ALA A 57 -9.76 3.57 -1.42
N SER A 58 -8.86 3.57 -2.41
CA SER A 58 -7.79 2.59 -2.53
C SER A 58 -6.77 2.65 -1.38
N GLY A 59 -6.54 3.82 -0.76
CA GLY A 59 -5.58 3.95 0.33
C GLY A 59 -5.96 3.19 1.60
N PRO A 60 -7.14 3.43 2.19
CA PRO A 60 -7.64 2.62 3.31
C PRO A 60 -7.77 1.13 2.98
N LEU A 61 -8.17 0.77 1.76
CA LEU A 61 -8.32 -0.64 1.36
C LEU A 61 -6.97 -1.37 1.32
N TYR A 62 -5.99 -0.86 0.57
CA TYR A 62 -4.67 -1.49 0.50
C TYR A 62 -3.92 -1.37 1.83
N GLY A 63 -4.01 -0.23 2.51
CA GLY A 63 -3.44 -0.05 3.85
C GLY A 63 -3.96 -1.11 4.84
N SER A 64 -5.28 -1.33 4.87
CA SER A 64 -5.91 -2.33 5.74
C SER A 64 -5.55 -3.76 5.33
N ALA A 65 -5.49 -4.06 4.02
CA ALA A 65 -5.06 -5.37 3.53
C ALA A 65 -3.64 -5.70 4.00
N PHE A 66 -2.68 -4.77 3.86
CA PHE A 66 -1.32 -4.96 4.35
C PHE A 66 -1.23 -5.04 5.87
N MET A 67 -2.07 -4.32 6.61
CA MET A 67 -2.16 -4.46 8.06
C MET A 67 -2.69 -5.84 8.46
N GLY A 68 -3.65 -6.38 7.73
CA GLY A 68 -4.15 -7.75 7.91
C GLY A 68 -3.05 -8.79 7.68
N MET A 69 -2.29 -8.65 6.58
CA MET A 69 -1.14 -9.51 6.29
C MET A 69 -0.07 -9.42 7.39
N ALA A 70 0.20 -8.22 7.92
CA ALA A 70 1.13 -8.05 9.04
C ALA A 70 0.69 -8.78 10.31
N LYS A 71 -0.61 -8.77 10.62
CA LYS A 71 -1.15 -9.50 11.78
C LYS A 71 -0.96 -11.01 11.60
N GLN A 72 -1.28 -11.53 10.42
CA GLN A 72 -1.12 -12.95 10.11
C GLN A 72 0.36 -13.37 10.08
N ALA A 73 1.26 -12.54 9.53
CA ALA A 73 2.68 -12.86 9.49
C ALA A 73 3.33 -12.91 10.89
N GLY A 74 2.72 -12.28 11.89
CA GLY A 74 3.17 -12.33 13.29
C GLY A 74 2.45 -13.38 14.13
N SER A 75 1.52 -14.16 13.56
CA SER A 75 0.78 -15.17 14.32
C SER A 75 1.45 -16.55 14.36
N ASP A 76 2.61 -16.73 13.71
CA ASP A 76 3.35 -18.01 13.69
C ASP A 76 4.33 -18.19 14.89
N GLU A 77 4.13 -17.48 16.00
CA GLU A 77 4.84 -17.71 17.28
C GLU A 77 4.05 -18.58 18.29
N THR A 78 3.07 -19.38 17.84
CA THR A 78 2.38 -20.39 18.68
C THR A 78 2.17 -21.68 17.93
#